data_AF-U9VNQ4-F1
#
_entry.id   AF-U9VNQ4-F1
#
_cell.length_a   1.000
_cell.length_b   1.000
_cell.length_c   1.000
_cell.angle_alpha   90.00
_cell.angle_beta   90.00
_cell.angle_gamma   90.00
#
_symmetry.space_group_name_H-M   'P 1'
#
loop_
_entity.id
_entity.type
_entity.pdbx_description
1 polymer ?
#
loop_
_entity_poly.entity_id
_entity_poly.type
_entity_poly.pdbx_seq_one_letter_code
_entity_poly.pdbx_strand_id
1 'polypeptide(L)'
;MDSSLILSNVLNPPVLFFFLGLTAVLLKSDLEVPQPIPKLFSLYLLLAIGFKGSHEFHASGLSGDMALALIAAVVVAAVVPVYSFFILRLKLDLYNAAAIAVTYGSISAVTFVTASSFLSRVNVDFDSHRVAALALMESPAIIVGLLLVRVFANHRDARSSQDTFDWSEVLRESCLNGLTFVLLDMGLVAARRFKDLLTVRWRWL
;
A
#
# COMPACT_ATOMS: atom_id res chain seq x y z
N MET A 1 -17.37 15.37 21.07
CA MET A 1 -16.64 14.23 20.48
C MET A 1 -17.40 12.98 20.86
N ASP A 2 -17.94 12.25 19.89
CA ASP A 2 -18.72 11.04 20.16
C ASP A 2 -17.80 9.93 20.68
N SER A 3 -17.83 9.70 21.99
CA SER A 3 -17.05 8.65 22.67
C SER A 3 -17.33 7.25 22.12
N SER A 4 -18.53 7.04 21.58
CA SER A 4 -18.93 5.83 20.86
C SER A 4 -18.03 5.54 19.65
N LEU A 5 -17.61 6.56 18.88
CA LEU A 5 -16.76 6.38 17.70
C LEU A 5 -15.35 5.92 18.08
N ILE A 6 -14.78 6.49 19.15
CA ILE A 6 -13.46 6.11 19.66
C ILE A 6 -13.50 4.65 20.12
N LEU A 7 -14.49 4.31 20.94
CA LEU A 7 -14.67 2.94 21.43
C LEU A 7 -14.84 1.96 20.25
N SER A 8 -15.58 2.35 19.22
CA SER A 8 -15.82 1.50 18.05
C SER A 8 -14.56 1.25 17.20
N ASN A 9 -13.61 2.19 17.18
CA ASN A 9 -12.32 2.03 16.48
C ASN A 9 -11.36 1.13 17.26
N VAL A 10 -11.31 1.30 18.59
CA VAL A 10 -10.48 0.45 19.47
C VAL A 10 -10.99 -0.99 19.49
N LEU A 11 -12.31 -1.19 19.43
CA LEU A 11 -12.94 -2.51 19.39
C LEU A 11 -12.99 -3.13 17.98
N ASN A 12 -12.27 -2.58 17.00
CA ASN A 12 -12.17 -3.18 15.68
C ASN A 12 -11.28 -4.45 15.74
N PRO A 13 -11.68 -5.59 15.12
CA PRO A 13 -10.93 -6.84 15.18
C PRO A 13 -9.39 -6.74 15.01
N PRO A 14 -8.81 -5.99 14.05
CA PRO A 14 -7.35 -5.91 13.91
C PRO A 14 -6.66 -5.35 15.17
N VAL A 15 -7.27 -4.37 15.82
CA VAL A 15 -6.74 -3.76 17.06
C VAL A 15 -6.86 -4.76 18.21
N LEU A 16 -7.99 -5.46 18.33
CA LEU A 16 -8.18 -6.49 19.35
C LEU A 16 -7.18 -7.65 19.19
N PHE A 17 -6.94 -8.12 17.96
CA PHE A 17 -5.95 -9.17 17.68
C PHE A 17 -4.52 -8.71 17.94
N PHE A 18 -4.20 -7.43 17.70
CA PHE A 18 -2.92 -6.85 18.11
C PHE A 18 -2.73 -6.92 19.63
N PHE A 19 -3.74 -6.52 20.42
CA PHE A 19 -3.68 -6.63 21.88
C PHE A 19 -3.65 -8.08 22.35
N LEU A 20 -4.38 -8.99 21.70
CA LEU A 20 -4.32 -10.42 21.99
C LEU A 20 -2.89 -10.96 21.82
N GLY A 21 -2.22 -10.62 20.70
CA GLY A 21 -0.83 -11.00 20.46
C GLY A 21 0.13 -10.40 21.50
N LEU A 22 -0.05 -9.13 21.85
CA LEU A 22 0.72 -8.47 22.90
C LEU A 22 0.54 -9.19 24.26
N THR A 23 -0.70 -9.49 24.64
CA THR A 23 -1.02 -10.19 25.89
C THR A 23 -0.47 -11.62 25.87
N ALA A 24 -0.52 -12.32 24.74
CA ALA A 24 0.07 -13.65 24.59
C ALA A 24 1.58 -13.63 24.85
N VAL A 25 2.30 -12.63 24.31
CA VAL A 25 3.75 -12.47 24.57
C VAL A 25 4.02 -12.11 26.03
N LEU A 26 3.25 -11.19 26.62
CA LEU A 26 3.43 -10.77 28.01
C LEU A 26 3.17 -11.91 29.01
N LEU A 27 2.19 -12.76 28.72
CA LEU A 27 1.85 -13.93 29.53
C LEU A 27 2.70 -15.18 29.20
N LYS A 28 3.63 -15.07 28.24
CA LYS A 28 4.43 -16.20 27.71
C LYS A 28 3.55 -17.39 27.30
N SER A 29 2.44 -17.09 26.64
CA SER A 29 1.51 -18.11 26.13
C SER A 29 2.16 -18.88 24.98
N ASP A 30 1.92 -20.18 24.92
CA ASP A 30 2.28 -21.06 23.78
C ASP A 30 1.40 -20.81 22.54
N LEU A 31 0.77 -19.63 22.43
CA LEU A 31 -0.03 -19.23 21.29
C LEU A 31 0.89 -18.93 20.10
N GLU A 32 1.29 -19.98 19.39
CA GLU A 32 2.08 -19.88 18.17
C GLU A 32 1.18 -20.02 16.93
N VAL A 33 1.29 -19.06 16.02
CA VAL A 33 0.67 -19.17 14.69
C VAL A 33 1.70 -19.80 13.75
N PRO A 34 1.40 -20.96 13.13
CA PRO A 34 2.34 -21.63 12.23
C PRO A 34 2.79 -20.71 11.10
N GLN A 35 4.10 -20.57 10.90
CA GLN A 35 4.73 -19.68 9.90
C GLN A 35 4.17 -19.77 8.46
N PRO A 36 3.70 -20.93 7.95
CA PRO A 36 3.09 -21.00 6.62
C PRO A 36 1.77 -20.21 6.51
N ILE A 37 1.03 -20.07 7.61
CA ILE A 37 -0.33 -19.54 7.62
C ILE A 37 -0.36 -18.01 7.35
N PRO A 38 0.43 -17.16 8.04
CA PRO A 38 0.48 -15.73 7.74
C PRO A 38 0.86 -15.43 6.30
N LYS A 39 1.80 -16.20 5.74
CA LYS A 39 2.24 -16.04 4.34
C LYS A 39 1.12 -16.39 3.36
N LEU A 40 0.40 -17.49 3.60
CA LEU A 40 -0.75 -17.89 2.80
C LEU A 40 -1.85 -16.83 2.84
N PHE A 41 -2.25 -16.37 4.03
CA PHE A 41 -3.30 -15.37 4.15
C PHE A 41 -2.90 -14.02 3.57
N SER A 42 -1.64 -13.62 3.70
CA SER A 42 -1.14 -12.41 3.04
C SER A 42 -1.29 -12.53 1.53
N LEU A 43 -0.81 -13.62 0.92
CA LEU A 43 -0.94 -13.84 -0.53
C LEU A 43 -2.41 -13.88 -0.98
N TYR A 44 -3.26 -14.59 -0.24
CA TYR A 44 -4.68 -14.70 -0.52
C TYR A 44 -5.37 -13.33 -0.48
N LEU A 45 -5.13 -12.54 0.57
CA LEU A 45 -5.71 -11.20 0.71
C LEU A 45 -5.27 -10.30 -0.43
N LEU A 46 -4.00 -10.38 -0.84
CA LEU A 46 -3.47 -9.60 -1.95
C LEU A 46 -4.12 -9.97 -3.28
N LEU A 47 -4.25 -11.27 -3.53
CA LEU A 47 -4.94 -11.76 -4.72
C LEU A 47 -6.42 -11.34 -4.71
N ALA A 48 -7.10 -11.47 -3.57
CA ALA A 48 -8.52 -11.12 -3.44
C ALA A 48 -8.76 -9.61 -3.61
N ILE A 49 -7.90 -8.78 -3.02
CA ILE A 49 -7.93 -7.32 -3.15
C ILE A 49 -7.66 -6.93 -4.61
N GLY A 50 -6.62 -7.49 -5.23
CA GLY A 50 -6.30 -7.23 -6.64
C GLY A 50 -7.43 -7.64 -7.58
N PHE A 51 -8.00 -8.83 -7.39
CA PHE A 51 -9.13 -9.31 -8.19
C PHE A 51 -10.37 -8.44 -8.03
N LYS A 52 -10.68 -8.02 -6.79
CA LYS A 52 -11.80 -7.10 -6.53
C LYS A 52 -11.58 -5.75 -7.20
N GLY A 53 -10.38 -5.18 -7.09
CA GLY A 53 -10.02 -3.94 -7.80
C GLY A 53 -10.22 -4.05 -9.31
N SER A 54 -9.72 -5.12 -9.93
CA SER A 54 -9.87 -5.38 -11.37
C SER A 54 -11.32 -5.53 -11.83
N HIS A 55 -12.18 -6.20 -11.06
CA HIS A 55 -13.60 -6.37 -11.41
C HIS A 55 -14.35 -5.02 -11.49
N GLU A 56 -13.99 -4.09 -10.62
CA GLU A 56 -14.63 -2.78 -10.48
C GLU A 56 -14.30 -1.87 -11.68
N PHE A 57 -13.06 -1.95 -12.19
CA PHE A 57 -12.64 -1.29 -13.44
C PHE A 57 -13.50 -1.70 -14.64
N HIS A 58 -13.91 -2.97 -14.71
CA HIS A 58 -14.77 -3.46 -15.80
C HIS A 58 -16.20 -2.96 -15.70
N ALA A 59 -16.73 -2.81 -14.48
CA ALA A 59 -18.12 -2.42 -14.27
C ALA A 59 -18.35 -0.90 -14.42
N SER A 60 -17.38 -0.07 -14.00
CA SER A 60 -17.54 1.39 -13.91
C SER A 60 -16.83 2.19 -15.01
N GLY A 61 -15.86 1.59 -15.71
CA GLY A 61 -15.03 2.31 -16.69
C GLY A 61 -14.07 3.34 -16.05
N LEU A 62 -13.16 3.91 -16.85
CA LEU A 62 -12.26 4.97 -16.39
C LEU A 62 -12.98 6.32 -16.36
N SER A 63 -13.62 6.65 -15.24
CA SER A 63 -14.17 7.99 -15.00
C SER A 63 -13.05 9.01 -14.71
N GLY A 64 -13.28 10.29 -15.02
CA GLY A 64 -12.34 11.37 -14.71
C GLY A 64 -12.05 11.48 -13.20
N ASP A 65 -13.06 11.27 -12.36
CA ASP A 65 -12.93 11.31 -10.90
C ASP A 65 -12.02 10.19 -10.37
N MET A 66 -12.09 9.01 -11.00
CA MET A 66 -11.22 7.89 -10.68
C MET A 66 -9.77 8.20 -11.03
N ALA A 67 -9.51 8.76 -12.23
CA ALA A 67 -8.16 9.16 -12.61
C ALA A 67 -7.59 10.20 -11.63
N LEU A 68 -8.41 11.18 -11.23
CA LEU A 68 -8.03 12.19 -10.22
C LEU A 68 -7.68 11.52 -8.88
N ALA A 69 -8.49 10.57 -8.41
CA ALA A 69 -8.26 9.86 -7.16
C ALA A 69 -6.96 9.03 -7.18
N LEU A 70 -6.66 8.36 -8.30
CA LEU A 70 -5.42 7.59 -8.44
C LEU A 70 -4.18 8.50 -8.48
N ILE A 71 -4.26 9.64 -9.18
CA ILE A 71 -3.19 10.64 -9.19
C ILE A 71 -2.98 11.20 -7.78
N ALA A 72 -4.06 11.55 -7.08
CA ALA A 72 -3.98 12.03 -5.71
C ALA A 72 -3.34 11.00 -4.79
N ALA A 73 -3.67 9.71 -4.93
CA ALA A 73 -3.06 8.62 -4.18
C ALA A 73 -1.53 8.55 -4.39
N VAL A 74 -1.08 8.60 -5.65
CA VAL A 74 0.36 8.60 -5.99
C VAL A 74 1.06 9.83 -5.41
N VAL A 75 0.46 11.02 -5.52
CA VAL A 75 1.01 12.25 -4.97
C VAL A 75 1.15 12.15 -3.44
N VAL A 76 0.11 11.68 -2.75
CA VAL A 76 0.15 11.48 -1.29
C VAL A 76 1.23 10.47 -0.92
N ALA A 77 1.29 9.33 -1.60
CA ALA A 77 2.31 8.31 -1.37
C ALA A 77 3.75 8.81 -1.57
N ALA A 78 3.95 9.77 -2.47
CA ALA A 78 5.25 10.40 -2.68
C ALA A 78 5.54 11.50 -1.63
N VAL A 79 4.55 12.33 -1.28
CA VAL A 79 4.74 13.49 -0.38
C VAL A 79 4.90 13.05 1.08
N VAL A 80 4.13 12.04 1.51
CA VAL A 80 4.11 11.59 2.91
C VAL A 80 5.49 11.15 3.43
N PRO A 81 6.26 10.32 2.70
CA PRO A 81 7.61 9.98 3.11
C PRO A 81 8.54 11.19 3.17
N VAL A 82 8.40 12.18 2.27
CA VAL A 82 9.28 13.35 2.25
C VAL A 82 9.18 14.13 3.55
N TYR A 83 8.00 14.60 3.93
CA TYR A 83 7.88 15.39 5.15
C TYR A 83 8.11 14.53 6.39
N SER A 84 7.67 13.27 6.39
CA SER A 84 7.85 12.37 7.55
C SER A 84 9.33 12.13 7.81
N PHE A 85 10.13 11.95 6.75
CA PHE A 85 11.57 11.80 6.84
C PHE A 85 12.21 13.00 7.53
N PHE A 86 11.92 14.23 7.08
CA PHE A 86 12.52 15.43 7.68
C PHE A 86 12.14 15.62 9.15
N ILE A 87 10.89 15.30 9.51
CA ILE A 87 10.44 15.33 10.92
C ILE A 87 11.19 14.27 11.74
N LEU A 88 11.30 13.05 11.24
CA LEU A 88 11.93 11.94 11.94
C LEU A 88 13.46 12.10 12.06
N ARG A 89 14.11 12.75 11.09
CA ARG A 89 15.54 13.07 11.12
C ARG A 89 15.94 13.99 12.29
N LEU A 90 14.99 14.64 12.94
CA LEU A 90 15.21 15.39 14.18
C LEU A 90 15.61 14.49 15.36
N LYS A 91 15.19 13.22 15.35
CA LYS A 91 15.39 12.28 16.47
C LYS A 91 16.06 10.96 16.09
N LEU A 92 15.99 10.57 14.81
CA LEU A 92 16.45 9.27 14.32
C LEU A 92 17.60 9.43 13.31
N ASP A 93 18.43 8.39 13.16
CA ASP A 93 19.43 8.32 12.10
C ASP A 93 18.78 8.24 10.71
N LEU A 94 19.63 8.34 9.68
CA LEU A 94 19.19 8.41 8.29
C LEU A 94 18.35 7.21 7.86
N TYR A 95 18.82 6.00 8.13
CA TYR A 95 18.20 4.77 7.64
C TYR A 95 16.90 4.49 8.39
N ASN A 96 16.89 4.68 9.71
CA ASN A 96 15.67 4.51 10.51
C ASN A 96 14.60 5.56 10.16
N ALA A 97 14.99 6.83 9.97
CA ALA A 97 14.05 7.87 9.56
C ALA A 97 13.44 7.56 8.18
N ALA A 98 14.24 7.11 7.22
CA ALA A 98 13.76 6.76 5.88
C ALA A 98 12.86 5.52 5.89
N ALA A 99 13.26 4.45 6.58
CA ALA A 99 12.45 3.23 6.69
C ALA A 99 11.06 3.54 7.27
N ILE A 100 11.01 4.31 8.36
CA ILE A 100 9.73 4.70 8.98
C ILE A 100 8.94 5.65 8.06
N ALA A 101 9.59 6.61 7.40
CA ALA A 101 8.93 7.50 6.46
C ALA A 101 8.25 6.75 5.29
N VAL A 102 8.91 5.73 4.73
CA VAL A 102 8.33 4.83 3.72
C VAL A 102 7.10 4.13 4.26
N THR A 103 7.17 3.61 5.49
CA THR A 103 6.01 2.91 6.08
C THR A 103 4.79 3.80 6.28
N TYR A 104 4.96 5.12 6.42
CA TYR A 104 3.84 6.06 6.50
C TYR A 104 3.30 6.47 5.13
N GLY A 105 4.13 6.49 4.08
CA GLY A 105 3.66 6.76 2.71
C GLY A 105 3.03 5.55 2.02
N SER A 106 3.44 4.35 2.42
CA SER A 106 2.85 3.09 1.97
C SER A 106 1.63 2.72 2.83
N ILE A 107 0.66 2.01 2.26
CA ILE A 107 -0.58 1.62 2.93
C ILE A 107 -0.70 0.10 2.95
N SER A 108 -1.13 -0.46 4.08
CA SER A 108 -1.43 -1.89 4.22
C SER A 108 -2.90 -2.22 3.96
N ALA A 109 -3.18 -3.47 3.62
CA ALA A 109 -4.54 -4.00 3.53
C ALA A 109 -5.35 -3.77 4.82
N VAL A 110 -4.70 -3.84 5.99
CA VAL A 110 -5.34 -3.60 7.29
C VAL A 110 -5.82 -2.15 7.42
N THR A 111 -5.02 -1.19 6.96
CA THR A 111 -5.38 0.24 6.96
C THR A 111 -6.58 0.49 6.05
N PHE A 112 -6.57 -0.11 4.85
CA PHE A 112 -7.68 -0.02 3.92
C PHE A 112 -8.99 -0.59 4.48
N VAL A 113 -8.95 -1.79 5.08
CA VAL A 113 -10.13 -2.44 5.68
C VAL A 113 -10.67 -1.61 6.85
N THR A 114 -9.79 -1.06 7.68
CA THR A 114 -10.16 -0.22 8.82
C THR A 114 -10.83 1.07 8.36
N ALA A 115 -10.23 1.77 7.39
CA ALA A 115 -10.79 2.99 6.82
C ALA A 115 -12.14 2.75 6.14
N SER A 116 -12.25 1.66 5.36
CA SER A 116 -13.51 1.27 4.72
C SER A 116 -14.59 0.97 5.75
N SER A 117 -14.27 0.20 6.80
CA SER A 117 -15.22 -0.10 7.87
C SER A 117 -15.66 1.16 8.62
N PHE A 118 -14.75 2.10 8.86
CA PHE A 118 -15.07 3.38 9.47
C PHE A 118 -16.02 4.21 8.60
N LEU A 119 -15.73 4.37 7.30
CA LEU A 119 -16.59 5.11 6.38
C LEU A 119 -17.99 4.50 6.26
N SER A 120 -18.10 3.16 6.26
CA SER A 120 -19.41 2.48 6.24
C SER A 120 -20.23 2.82 7.49
N ARG A 121 -19.59 2.94 8.66
CA ARG A 121 -20.27 3.27 9.91
C ARG A 121 -20.78 4.70 9.95
N VAL A 122 -20.08 5.63 9.30
CA VAL A 122 -20.52 7.04 9.18
C VAL A 122 -21.42 7.27 7.95
N ASN A 123 -21.86 6.21 7.26
CA ASN A 123 -22.69 6.25 6.05
C ASN A 123 -22.12 7.15 4.95
N VAL A 124 -20.80 7.19 4.82
CA VAL A 124 -20.14 7.86 3.70
C VAL A 124 -19.92 6.79 2.64
N ASP A 125 -20.65 6.90 1.54
CA ASP A 125 -20.43 6.02 0.39
C ASP A 125 -19.05 6.25 -0.19
N PHE A 126 -18.48 5.15 -0.64
CA PHE A 126 -17.08 5.14 -0.97
C PHE A 126 -16.88 4.24 -2.18
N ASP A 127 -16.41 4.83 -3.29
CA ASP A 127 -16.13 4.06 -4.50
C ASP A 127 -15.00 3.02 -4.39
N SER A 128 -15.24 1.92 -5.07
CA SER A 128 -14.41 0.73 -5.09
C SER A 128 -13.09 0.86 -5.85
N HIS A 129 -12.90 1.92 -6.65
CA HIS A 129 -11.61 2.21 -7.29
C HIS A 129 -10.49 2.53 -6.28
N ARG A 130 -10.80 2.76 -5.01
CA ARG A 130 -9.79 2.96 -3.95
C ARG A 130 -8.96 1.71 -3.63
N VAL A 131 -9.43 0.53 -4.03
CA VAL A 131 -8.60 -0.69 -3.99
C VAL A 131 -7.40 -0.57 -4.95
N ALA A 132 -7.60 0.08 -6.09
CA ALA A 132 -6.52 0.35 -7.04
C ALA A 132 -5.56 1.42 -6.51
N ALA A 133 -6.07 2.42 -5.80
CA ALA A 133 -5.25 3.42 -5.12
C ALA A 133 -4.30 2.75 -4.10
N LEU A 134 -4.78 1.80 -3.29
CA LEU A 134 -3.96 1.03 -2.35
C LEU A 134 -2.74 0.41 -3.05
N ALA A 135 -2.94 -0.21 -4.21
CA ALA A 135 -1.87 -0.83 -4.98
C ALA A 135 -0.83 0.18 -5.49
N LEU A 136 -1.29 1.34 -5.93
CA LEU A 136 -0.42 2.37 -6.51
C LEU A 136 0.38 3.12 -5.46
N MET A 137 0.02 3.09 -4.18
CA MET A 137 0.67 3.88 -3.15
C MET A 137 1.98 3.26 -2.62
N GLU A 138 2.20 1.96 -2.81
CA GLU A 138 3.38 1.28 -2.27
C GLU A 138 4.66 1.68 -3.02
N SER A 139 4.67 1.57 -4.35
CA SER A 139 5.87 1.84 -5.16
C SER A 139 6.37 3.30 -5.06
N PRO A 140 5.52 4.35 -5.16
CA PRO A 140 5.96 5.73 -5.00
C PRO A 140 6.58 5.99 -3.62
N ALA A 141 6.01 5.41 -2.56
CA ALA A 141 6.53 5.59 -1.21
C ALA A 141 7.93 4.95 -1.06
N ILE A 142 8.11 3.73 -1.56
CA ILE A 142 9.40 3.02 -1.55
C ILE A 142 10.45 3.80 -2.36
N ILE A 143 10.12 4.21 -3.58
CA ILE A 143 11.02 4.98 -4.46
C ILE A 143 11.50 6.25 -3.77
N VAL A 144 10.58 7.03 -3.20
CA VAL A 144 10.93 8.27 -2.49
C VAL A 144 11.82 7.98 -1.28
N GLY A 145 11.52 6.97 -0.49
CA GLY A 145 12.36 6.60 0.65
C GLY A 145 13.78 6.24 0.25
N LEU A 146 13.94 5.43 -0.79
CA LEU A 146 15.26 5.03 -1.28
C LEU A 146 16.03 6.24 -1.84
N LEU A 147 15.35 7.14 -2.56
CA LEU A 147 15.93 8.41 -3.03
C LEU A 147 16.40 9.28 -1.86
N LEU A 148 15.62 9.40 -0.78
CA LEU A 148 15.99 10.16 0.41
C LEU A 148 17.22 9.56 1.10
N VAL A 149 17.28 8.24 1.28
CA VAL A 149 18.48 7.57 1.82
C VAL A 149 19.68 7.91 0.98
N ARG A 150 19.58 7.78 -0.36
CA ARG A 150 20.72 7.99 -1.25
C ARG A 150 21.21 9.44 -1.24
N VAL A 151 20.32 10.41 -1.34
CA VAL A 151 20.68 11.84 -1.36
C VAL A 151 21.40 12.24 -0.07
N PHE A 152 20.95 11.75 1.08
CA PHE A 152 21.48 12.16 2.38
C PHE A 152 22.58 11.24 2.94
N ALA A 153 22.71 10.00 2.45
CA ALA A 153 23.85 9.11 2.77
C ALA A 153 25.11 9.57 2.05
N ASN A 154 24.98 9.90 0.76
CA ASN A 154 26.10 10.35 -0.07
C ASN A 154 26.70 11.69 0.40
N HIS A 155 25.95 12.45 1.21
CA HIS A 155 26.39 13.70 1.80
C HIS A 155 27.29 13.53 3.04
N ARG A 156 27.31 12.34 3.66
CA ARG A 156 28.17 12.00 4.82
C ARG A 156 29.47 11.30 4.45
N ASP A 157 29.50 10.55 3.34
CA ASP A 157 30.65 9.78 2.90
C ASP A 157 31.24 10.31 1.58
N ALA A 158 31.69 11.57 1.56
CA ALA A 158 32.34 12.18 0.39
C ALA A 158 33.73 11.60 0.05
N ARG A 159 34.06 10.38 0.48
CA ARG A 159 35.38 9.75 0.26
C ARG A 159 35.38 8.29 -0.19
N SER A 160 34.25 7.64 -0.41
CA SER A 160 34.28 6.27 -0.95
C SER A 160 33.13 5.99 -1.91
N SER A 161 33.55 5.72 -3.14
CA SER A 161 32.89 4.84 -4.09
C SER A 161 31.83 5.46 -4.99
N GLN A 162 32.21 5.45 -6.26
CA GLN A 162 31.46 5.71 -7.46
C GLN A 162 30.44 4.59 -7.68
N ASP A 163 29.46 4.44 -6.78
CA ASP A 163 28.35 3.50 -6.99
C ASP A 163 27.40 4.11 -8.03
N THR A 164 27.57 3.69 -9.29
CA THR A 164 26.66 4.02 -10.38
C THR A 164 25.23 3.65 -9.99
N PHE A 165 24.31 4.59 -10.12
CA PHE A 165 22.90 4.38 -9.79
C PHE A 165 22.32 3.30 -10.71
N ASP A 166 22.01 2.12 -10.17
CA ASP A 166 21.30 1.10 -10.94
C ASP A 166 19.79 1.36 -10.85
N TRP A 167 19.28 2.19 -11.77
CA TRP A 167 17.85 2.48 -11.89
C TRP A 167 17.05 1.22 -12.17
N SER A 168 17.68 0.21 -12.75
CA SER A 168 17.04 -1.06 -13.00
C SER A 168 16.77 -1.80 -11.70
N GLU A 169 17.67 -1.77 -10.71
CA GLU A 169 17.48 -2.44 -9.42
C GLU A 169 16.38 -1.77 -8.60
N VAL A 170 16.36 -0.44 -8.51
CA VAL A 170 15.33 0.31 -7.77
C VAL A 170 13.94 0.11 -8.37
N LEU A 171 13.83 0.20 -9.70
CA LEU A 171 12.58 -0.06 -10.40
C LEU A 171 12.21 -1.54 -10.29
N ARG A 172 13.18 -2.46 -10.37
CA ARG A 172 12.95 -3.90 -10.21
C ARG A 172 12.42 -4.22 -8.82
N GLU A 173 13.00 -3.69 -7.76
CA GLU A 173 12.52 -3.92 -6.39
C GLU A 173 11.15 -3.26 -6.15
N SER A 174 10.95 -2.03 -6.62
CA SER A 174 9.69 -1.31 -6.41
C SER A 174 8.51 -1.88 -7.22
N CYS A 175 8.78 -2.43 -8.40
CA CYS A 175 7.77 -3.04 -9.28
C CYS A 175 7.61 -4.56 -9.07
N LEU A 176 8.68 -5.28 -8.71
CA LEU A 176 8.64 -6.73 -8.45
C LEU A 176 8.43 -7.09 -6.98
N ASN A 177 8.18 -6.12 -6.11
CA ASN A 177 7.72 -6.45 -4.77
C ASN A 177 6.46 -7.34 -4.91
N GLY A 178 6.41 -8.46 -4.17
CA GLY A 178 5.42 -9.52 -4.42
C GLY A 178 3.96 -9.04 -4.38
N LEU A 179 3.73 -7.92 -3.70
CA LEU A 179 2.45 -7.22 -3.59
C LEU A 179 2.12 -6.42 -4.86
N THR A 180 3.02 -5.53 -5.26
CA THR A 180 2.91 -4.69 -6.45
C THR A 180 2.80 -5.53 -7.71
N PHE A 181 3.62 -6.57 -7.85
CA PHE A 181 3.65 -7.41 -9.04
C PHE A 181 2.31 -8.13 -9.27
N VAL A 182 1.73 -8.71 -8.22
CA VAL A 182 0.42 -9.39 -8.29
C VAL A 182 -0.68 -8.40 -8.66
N LEU A 183 -0.63 -7.17 -8.13
CA LEU A 183 -1.60 -6.13 -8.45
C LEU A 183 -1.45 -5.59 -9.88
N LEU A 184 -0.21 -5.45 -10.38
CA LEU A 184 0.09 -5.04 -11.75
C LEU A 184 -0.35 -6.10 -12.76
N ASP A 185 -0.10 -7.38 -12.47
CA ASP A 185 -0.56 -8.51 -13.28
C ASP A 185 -2.10 -8.56 -13.34
N MET A 186 -2.77 -8.44 -12.20
CA MET A 186 -4.24 -8.39 -12.14
C MET A 186 -4.83 -7.19 -12.90
N GLY A 187 -4.19 -6.02 -12.84
CA GLY A 187 -4.57 -4.84 -13.62
C GLY A 187 -4.37 -5.04 -15.13
N LEU A 188 -3.26 -5.68 -15.54
CA LEU A 188 -2.98 -6.00 -16.94
C LEU A 188 -3.98 -7.01 -17.50
N VAL A 189 -4.34 -8.03 -16.72
CA VAL A 189 -5.38 -9.02 -17.06
C VAL A 189 -6.73 -8.33 -17.27
N ALA A 190 -7.09 -7.38 -16.40
CA ALA A 190 -8.30 -6.57 -16.58
C ALA A 190 -8.26 -5.75 -17.89
N ALA A 191 -7.14 -5.06 -18.13
CA ALA A 191 -6.97 -4.24 -19.34
C ALA A 191 -7.02 -5.05 -20.64
N ARG A 192 -6.42 -6.26 -20.67
CA ARG A 192 -6.46 -7.16 -21.84
C ARG A 192 -7.87 -7.66 -22.13
N ARG A 193 -8.61 -8.05 -21.09
CA ARG A 193 -9.98 -8.54 -21.22
C ARG A 193 -10.97 -7.44 -21.65
N PHE A 194 -10.67 -6.18 -21.31
CA PHE A 194 -11.39 -5.00 -21.82
C PHE A 194 -11.16 -4.79 -23.33
N LYS A 195 -9.91 -4.98 -23.79
CA LYS A 195 -9.56 -4.89 -25.21
C LYS A 195 -10.28 -5.97 -26.04
N ASP A 196 -10.35 -7.19 -25.54
CA ASP A 196 -11.04 -8.31 -26.20
C ASP A 196 -12.55 -8.08 -26.36
N LEU A 197 -13.18 -7.40 -25.41
CA LEU A 197 -14.60 -7.02 -25.50
C LEU A 197 -14.84 -5.92 -26.52
N LEU A 198 -13.92 -4.96 -26.66
CA LEU A 198 -14.00 -3.95 -27.72
C LEU A 198 -13.82 -4.57 -29.11
N THR A 199 -12.89 -5.51 -29.29
CA THR A 199 -12.72 -6.23 -30.57
C THR A 199 -13.90 -7.13 -30.91
N VAL A 200 -14.57 -7.73 -29.92
CA VAL A 200 -15.81 -8.50 -30.16
C VAL A 200 -16.97 -7.58 -30.54
N ARG A 201 -17.06 -6.38 -29.95
CA ARG A 201 -18.13 -5.40 -30.25
C ARG A 201 -18.01 -4.77 -31.65
N TRP A 202 -16.80 -4.74 -32.23
CA TRP A 202 -16.56 -4.29 -33.61
C TRP A 202 -16.64 -5.40 -34.67
N ARG A 203 -16.89 -6.66 -34.27
CA ARG A 203 -17.08 -7.78 -35.22
C ARG A 203 -18.54 -7.99 -35.63
N TRP A 204 -19.44 -7.16 -35.10
CA TRP A 204 -20.89 -7.19 -35.34
C TRP A 204 -21.45 -5.82 -35.77
N LEU A 205 -20.58 -4.90 -36.19
CA LEU A 205 -20.90 -3.67 -36.93
C LEU A 205 -20.14 -3.73 -38.26
#